data_AF-A0A8T8DW87-F1
#
_entry.id   AF-A0A8T8DW87-F1
#
_cell.length_a   1.000
_cell.length_b   1.000
_cell.length_c   1.000
_cell.angle_alpha   90.00
_cell.angle_beta   90.00
_cell.angle_gamma   90.00
#
_symmetry.space_group_name_H-M   'P 1'
#
loop_
_entity.id
_entity.type
_entity.pdbx_description
1 polymer ?
#
loop_
_entity_poly.entity_id
_entity_poly.type
_entity_poly.pdbx_seq_one_letter_code
_entity_poly.pdbx_strand_id
1 'polypeptide(L)'
;MLGNDVRPTMSHRLRRRMGPTIDRVAKRFGQPEYRVWPKGYVATVSVPIAEVETKLHDEGFTWDPLSLYHYTLVGNKSDGSWTYRSSRLANRQLHVVLFERRRGRTDVYAHAEYSWLRHPLKHAEEKAIRRSDGAATMQRVLEAWDVDYTRESIVTRTVRHTLARLRDELLQRSGRS
;
A
#
# COMPACT_ATOMS: atom_id res chain seq x y z
N MET A 1 17.59 9.86 24.45
CA MET A 1 17.24 8.48 24.02
C MET A 1 15.80 8.24 24.39
N LEU A 2 14.87 8.31 23.43
CA LEU A 2 13.46 8.02 23.68
C LEU A 2 13.07 6.84 22.79
N GLY A 3 12.73 5.73 23.44
CA GLY A 3 12.24 4.53 22.80
C GLY A 3 10.96 4.85 22.03
N ASN A 4 10.99 4.57 20.73
CA ASN A 4 9.79 4.51 19.93
C ASN A 4 9.00 3.28 20.39
N ASP A 5 8.00 3.48 21.24
CA ASP A 5 6.94 2.49 21.45
C ASP A 5 6.16 2.34 20.15
N VAL A 6 6.67 1.50 19.26
CA VAL A 6 5.95 1.00 18.09
C VAL A 6 4.83 0.12 18.62
N ARG A 7 3.64 0.72 18.82
CA ARG A 7 2.43 -0.03 19.14
C ARG A 7 2.27 -1.11 18.07
N PRO A 8 2.15 -2.40 18.45
CA PRO A 8 2.01 -3.46 17.45
C PRO A 8 0.76 -3.23 16.61
N THR A 9 0.91 -3.01 15.32
CA THR A 9 -0.21 -2.98 14.35
C THR A 9 -0.96 -4.31 14.36
N MET A 10 -2.21 -4.28 13.91
CA MET A 10 -3.04 -5.48 13.83
C MET A 10 -2.39 -6.51 12.90
N SER A 11 -1.82 -6.05 11.79
CA SER A 11 -1.00 -6.86 10.87
C SER A 11 0.24 -7.47 11.54
N HIS A 12 0.98 -6.74 12.37
CA HIS A 12 2.15 -7.29 13.07
C HIS A 12 1.78 -8.38 14.08
N ARG A 13 0.71 -8.19 14.85
CA ARG A 13 0.22 -9.23 15.80
C ARG A 13 -0.21 -10.50 15.07
N LEU A 14 -0.94 -10.35 13.97
CA LEU A 14 -1.44 -11.46 13.17
C LEU A 14 -0.30 -12.18 12.42
N ARG A 15 0.69 -11.44 11.90
CA ARG A 15 1.91 -11.98 11.27
C ARG A 15 2.71 -12.86 12.22
N ARG A 16 2.97 -12.42 13.45
CA ARG A 16 3.70 -13.25 14.43
C ARG A 16 3.01 -14.58 14.71
N ARG A 17 1.68 -14.61 14.64
CA ARG A 17 0.90 -15.83 14.88
C ARG A 17 0.94 -16.83 13.72
N MET A 18 1.06 -16.36 12.48
CA MET A 18 0.95 -17.20 11.27
C MET A 18 2.24 -17.36 10.46
N GLY A 19 3.35 -16.75 10.90
CA GLY A 19 4.64 -16.67 10.19
C GLY A 19 5.12 -17.96 9.51
N PRO A 20 5.21 -19.11 10.21
CA PRO A 20 5.75 -20.35 9.62
C PRO A 20 4.93 -20.91 8.45
N THR A 21 3.61 -20.70 8.45
CA THR A 21 2.71 -21.15 7.37
C THR A 21 2.84 -20.25 6.15
N ILE A 22 2.96 -18.94 6.39
CA ILE A 22 3.13 -17.91 5.36
C ILE A 22 4.46 -18.11 4.62
N ASP A 23 5.55 -18.34 5.36
CA ASP A 23 6.89 -18.55 4.79
C ASP A 23 6.96 -19.79 3.89
N ARG A 24 6.19 -20.84 4.22
CA ARG A 24 6.10 -22.08 3.44
C ARG A 24 5.35 -21.89 2.12
N VAL A 25 4.30 -21.07 2.14
CA VAL A 25 3.53 -20.74 0.93
C VAL A 25 4.33 -19.81 0.04
N ALA A 26 4.94 -18.76 0.60
CA ALA A 26 5.78 -17.81 -0.15
C ALA A 26 6.95 -18.51 -0.88
N LYS A 27 7.67 -19.42 -0.21
CA LYS A 27 8.76 -20.19 -0.83
C LYS A 27 8.32 -21.07 -2.01
N ARG A 28 7.05 -21.48 -2.07
CA ARG A 28 6.53 -22.36 -3.12
C ARG A 28 6.22 -21.61 -4.42
N PHE A 29 5.96 -20.30 -4.35
CA PHE A 29 5.44 -19.53 -5.48
C PHE A 29 6.43 -18.50 -6.06
N GLY A 30 7.71 -18.58 -5.66
CA GLY A 30 8.74 -17.61 -6.06
C GLY A 30 8.57 -16.30 -5.30
N GLN A 31 9.67 -15.60 -5.00
CA GLN A 31 9.61 -14.30 -4.32
C GLN A 31 9.22 -13.23 -5.34
N PRO A 32 7.99 -12.69 -5.34
CA PRO A 32 7.62 -11.69 -6.32
C PRO A 32 7.94 -10.34 -5.70
N GLU A 33 8.90 -9.63 -6.29
CA GLU A 33 9.15 -8.23 -5.93
C GLU A 33 7.99 -7.39 -6.47
N TYR A 34 7.00 -7.11 -5.62
CA TYR A 34 5.85 -6.32 -6.04
C TYR A 34 6.12 -4.83 -5.85
N ARG A 35 6.16 -4.11 -6.97
CA ARG A 35 6.36 -2.65 -6.99
C ARG A 35 5.00 -1.95 -7.09
N VAL A 36 4.67 -1.10 -6.12
CA VAL A 36 3.47 -0.24 -6.25
C VAL A 36 3.71 0.85 -7.30
N TRP A 37 2.76 1.00 -8.22
CA TRP A 37 2.87 1.95 -9.34
C TRP A 37 2.04 3.21 -9.08
N PRO A 38 2.41 4.37 -9.67
CA PRO A 38 1.67 5.62 -9.47
C PRO A 38 0.18 5.52 -9.85
N LYS A 39 -0.15 4.71 -10.86
CA LYS A 39 -1.54 4.46 -11.29
C LYS A 39 -2.39 3.72 -10.25
N GLY A 40 -1.77 3.11 -9.23
CA GLY A 40 -2.46 2.47 -8.12
C GLY A 40 -2.55 3.36 -6.89
N TYR A 41 -2.03 4.59 -6.91
CA TYR A 41 -2.12 5.48 -5.75
C TYR A 41 -3.56 5.97 -5.57
N VAL A 42 -4.07 5.87 -4.34
CA VAL A 42 -5.44 6.28 -3.99
C VAL A 42 -5.41 7.64 -3.30
N ALA A 43 -4.73 7.72 -2.15
CA ALA A 43 -4.63 8.91 -1.33
C ALA A 43 -3.55 8.75 -0.25
N THR A 44 -3.21 9.85 0.40
CA THR A 44 -2.59 9.84 1.73
C THR A 44 -3.66 10.26 2.74
N VAL A 45 -4.03 9.35 3.64
CA VAL A 45 -4.96 9.64 4.74
C VAL A 45 -4.20 10.21 5.94
N SER A 46 -4.84 11.12 6.68
CA SER A 46 -4.24 11.82 7.82
C SER A 46 -4.43 11.07 9.14
N VAL A 47 -4.47 9.74 9.08
CA VAL A 47 -4.60 8.86 10.24
C VAL A 47 -3.49 7.80 10.27
N PRO A 48 -3.10 7.30 11.46
CA PRO A 48 -2.13 6.23 11.60
C PRO A 48 -2.58 4.94 10.91
N ILE A 49 -1.62 4.12 10.49
CA ILE A 49 -1.91 2.89 9.74
C ILE A 49 -2.86 1.96 10.50
N ALA A 50 -2.75 1.86 11.83
CA ALA A 50 -3.62 1.02 12.64
C ALA A 50 -5.11 1.38 12.51
N GLU A 51 -5.42 2.67 12.32
CA GLU A 51 -6.79 3.12 12.11
C GLU A 51 -7.28 2.73 10.72
N VAL A 52 -6.43 2.86 9.70
CA VAL A 52 -6.73 2.40 8.32
C VAL A 52 -6.98 0.90 8.30
N GLU A 53 -6.16 0.11 8.98
CA GLU A 53 -6.31 -1.34 9.11
C GLU A 53 -7.65 -1.72 9.76
N THR A 54 -8.07 -0.97 10.78
CA THR A 54 -9.36 -1.18 11.46
C THR A 54 -10.51 -0.89 10.51
N LYS A 55 -10.49 0.26 9.82
CA LYS A 55 -11.54 0.61 8.85
C LYS A 55 -11.61 -0.39 7.70
N LEU A 56 -10.48 -0.86 7.17
CA LEU A 56 -10.46 -1.90 6.15
C LEU A 56 -11.09 -3.21 6.65
N HIS A 57 -10.74 -3.63 7.87
CA HIS A 57 -11.33 -4.82 8.47
C HIS A 57 -12.85 -4.69 8.62
N ASP A 58 -13.35 -3.54 9.07
CA ASP A 58 -14.77 -3.27 9.27
C ASP A 58 -15.55 -3.25 7.93
N GLU A 59 -14.90 -2.84 6.85
CA GLU A 59 -15.40 -2.94 5.46
C GLU A 59 -15.30 -4.37 4.86
N GLY A 60 -14.91 -5.36 5.66
CA GLY A 60 -14.82 -6.76 5.27
C GLY A 60 -13.56 -7.13 4.48
N PHE A 61 -12.52 -6.27 4.48
CA PHE A 61 -11.23 -6.66 3.93
C PHE A 61 -10.56 -7.69 4.84
N THR A 62 -9.90 -8.65 4.20
CA THR A 62 -9.10 -9.68 4.86
C THR A 62 -7.63 -9.35 4.74
N TRP A 63 -6.91 -9.42 5.84
CA TRP A 63 -5.46 -9.27 5.84
C TRP A 63 -4.83 -10.31 4.90
N ASP A 64 -3.95 -9.86 4.02
CA ASP A 64 -3.22 -10.75 3.12
C ASP A 64 -1.74 -10.84 3.54
N PRO A 65 -1.35 -11.94 4.20
CA PRO A 65 0.03 -12.12 4.66
C PRO A 65 1.04 -12.27 3.52
N LEU A 66 0.61 -12.80 2.38
CA LEU A 66 1.51 -13.18 1.28
C LEU A 66 2.05 -11.94 0.56
N SER A 67 1.41 -10.79 0.73
CA SER A 67 1.77 -9.54 0.09
C SER A 67 2.67 -8.65 0.95
N LEU A 68 3.17 -9.13 2.10
CA LEU A 68 4.25 -8.47 2.87
C LEU A 68 5.61 -8.41 2.13
N TYR A 69 5.70 -8.97 0.92
CA TYR A 69 6.83 -8.82 0.01
C TYR A 69 6.63 -7.65 -1.00
N HIS A 70 5.62 -6.80 -0.79
CA HIS A 70 5.45 -5.57 -1.57
C HIS A 70 6.41 -4.46 -1.10
N TYR A 71 7.02 -3.78 -2.07
CA TYR A 71 7.94 -2.66 -1.85
C TYR A 71 7.43 -1.40 -2.57
N THR A 72 7.63 -0.22 -1.97
CA THR A 72 7.50 1.06 -2.67
C THR A 72 8.56 1.18 -3.78
N LEU A 73 8.33 2.10 -4.73
CA LEU A 73 9.32 2.50 -5.75
C LEU A 73 10.68 2.95 -5.18
N VAL A 74 10.73 3.32 -3.90
CA VAL A 74 11.92 3.76 -3.17
C VAL A 74 12.44 2.71 -2.17
N GLY A 75 11.95 1.47 -2.23
CA GLY A 75 12.48 0.35 -1.45
C GLY A 75 11.91 0.18 -0.04
N ASN A 76 10.96 1.02 0.40
CA ASN A 76 10.27 0.80 1.67
C ASN A 76 9.38 -0.45 1.58
N LYS A 77 9.49 -1.35 2.57
CA LYS A 77 8.57 -2.48 2.73
C LYS A 77 7.15 -1.98 2.99
N SER A 78 6.14 -2.69 2.51
CA SER A 78 4.75 -2.42 2.86
C SER A 78 4.53 -2.58 4.37
N ASP A 79 3.85 -1.63 4.97
CA ASP A 79 3.50 -1.65 6.40
C ASP A 79 2.16 -2.35 6.65
N GLY A 80 1.34 -2.55 5.61
CA GLY A 80 0.10 -3.32 5.65
C GLY A 80 -0.37 -3.78 4.27
N SER A 81 -1.09 -4.91 4.22
CA SER A 81 -1.60 -5.48 2.97
C SER A 81 -2.93 -6.21 3.18
N TRP A 82 -3.93 -5.88 2.36
CA TRP A 82 -5.33 -6.20 2.58
C TRP A 82 -6.07 -6.51 1.29
N THR A 83 -6.92 -7.53 1.30
CA THR A 83 -7.69 -7.94 0.12
C THR A 83 -9.18 -8.01 0.40
N TYR A 84 -9.97 -7.46 -0.50
CA TYR A 84 -11.43 -7.62 -0.52
C TYR A 84 -11.86 -8.49 -1.70
N ARG A 85 -12.84 -9.34 -1.45
CA ARG A 85 -13.48 -10.21 -2.45
C ARG A 85 -14.98 -10.23 -2.19
N SER A 86 -15.79 -10.08 -3.24
CA SER A 86 -17.26 -10.17 -3.13
C SER A 86 -17.75 -11.56 -2.76
N SER A 87 -16.93 -12.60 -2.97
CA SER A 87 -17.18 -13.97 -2.50
C SER A 87 -15.86 -14.74 -2.38
N ARG A 88 -15.87 -15.86 -1.66
CA ARG A 88 -14.67 -16.69 -1.44
C ARG A 88 -13.97 -17.13 -2.73
N LEU A 89 -14.74 -17.36 -3.80
CA LEU A 89 -14.26 -17.78 -5.12
C LEU A 89 -14.47 -16.69 -6.19
N ALA A 90 -14.46 -15.41 -5.81
CA ALA A 90 -14.49 -14.33 -6.78
C ALA A 90 -13.30 -14.45 -7.75
N ASN A 91 -13.50 -14.18 -9.05
CA ASN A 91 -12.42 -14.22 -10.03
C ASN A 91 -11.36 -13.16 -9.73
N ARG A 92 -11.78 -12.02 -9.19
CA ARG A 92 -10.91 -10.88 -8.89
C ARG A 92 -10.97 -10.52 -7.42
N GLN A 93 -9.92 -9.88 -6.95
CA GLN A 93 -9.86 -9.25 -5.64
C GLN A 93 -9.40 -7.80 -5.78
N LEU A 94 -9.89 -6.93 -4.91
CA LEU A 94 -9.31 -5.61 -4.70
C LEU A 94 -8.19 -5.77 -3.68
N HIS A 95 -6.98 -5.42 -4.08
CA HIS A 95 -5.80 -5.48 -3.23
C HIS A 95 -5.38 -4.07 -2.84
N VAL A 96 -5.18 -3.86 -1.54
CA VAL A 96 -4.82 -2.58 -0.93
C VAL A 96 -3.49 -2.75 -0.20
N VAL A 97 -2.56 -1.83 -0.47
CA VAL A 97 -1.22 -1.80 0.12
C VAL A 97 -1.06 -0.48 0.87
N LEU A 98 -0.60 -0.57 2.11
CA LEU A 98 -0.45 0.55 3.03
C LEU A 98 1.02 0.83 3.29
N PHE A 99 1.37 2.11 3.34
CA PHE A 99 2.68 2.58 3.77
C PHE A 99 2.51 3.63 4.87
N GLU A 100 3.03 3.34 6.05
CA GLU A 100 3.02 4.27 7.17
C GLU A 100 4.02 5.40 6.92
N ARG A 101 3.59 6.62 7.25
CA ARG A 101 4.41 7.82 7.15
C ARG A 101 4.56 8.44 8.53
N ARG A 102 5.58 9.29 8.66
CA ARG A 102 5.78 10.09 9.89
C ARG A 102 4.54 10.97 10.14
N ARG A 103 4.30 11.26 11.43
CA ARG A 103 3.21 12.13 11.92
C ARG A 103 1.79 11.58 11.68
N GLY A 104 1.62 10.26 11.79
CA GLY A 104 0.29 9.64 11.76
C GLY A 104 -0.42 9.80 10.41
N ARG A 105 0.32 9.66 9.31
CA ARG A 105 -0.25 9.68 7.95
C ARG A 105 0.02 8.33 7.30
N THR A 106 -0.87 7.90 6.40
CA THR A 106 -0.72 6.60 5.72
C THR A 106 -0.99 6.76 4.24
N ASP A 107 -0.07 6.29 3.39
CA ASP A 107 -0.29 6.22 1.95
C ASP A 107 -1.06 4.95 1.62
N VAL A 108 -2.11 5.09 0.83
CA VAL A 108 -3.00 4.01 0.39
C VAL A 108 -2.81 3.80 -1.11
N TYR A 109 -2.46 2.57 -1.47
CA TYR A 109 -2.43 2.10 -2.85
C TYR A 109 -3.45 0.99 -3.03
N ALA A 110 -4.06 0.90 -4.20
CA ALA A 110 -4.96 -0.19 -4.53
C ALA A 110 -4.88 -0.59 -6.01
N HIS A 111 -5.18 -1.86 -6.28
CA HIS A 111 -5.35 -2.38 -7.63
C HIS A 111 -6.29 -3.59 -7.62
N ALA A 112 -6.96 -3.85 -8.75
CA ALA A 112 -7.78 -5.04 -8.91
C ALA A 112 -7.01 -6.12 -9.69
N GLU A 113 -6.94 -7.32 -9.14
CA GLU A 113 -6.11 -8.42 -9.66
C GLU A 113 -6.88 -9.74 -9.60
N TYR A 114 -6.29 -10.82 -10.13
CA TYR A 114 -6.87 -12.15 -9.97
C TYR A 114 -6.81 -12.58 -8.49
N SER A 115 -7.88 -13.22 -8.02
CA SER A 115 -7.87 -13.78 -6.67
C SER A 115 -6.88 -14.93 -6.57
N TRP A 116 -5.94 -14.85 -5.62
CA TRP A 116 -4.99 -15.93 -5.37
C TRP A 116 -5.68 -17.24 -4.95
N LEU A 117 -6.82 -17.16 -4.26
CA LEU A 117 -7.59 -18.33 -3.82
C LEU A 117 -8.18 -19.13 -4.99
N ARG A 118 -8.58 -18.45 -6.06
CA ARG A 118 -9.20 -19.08 -7.24
C ARG A 118 -8.23 -19.26 -8.41
N HIS A 119 -7.30 -18.33 -8.60
CA HIS A 119 -6.39 -18.27 -9.74
C HIS A 119 -4.94 -17.99 -9.26
N PRO A 120 -4.33 -18.88 -8.45
CA PRO A 120 -3.02 -18.64 -7.84
C PRO A 120 -1.91 -18.38 -8.86
N LEU A 121 -1.91 -19.11 -9.99
CA LEU A 121 -0.92 -18.92 -11.06
C LEU A 121 -1.07 -17.56 -11.75
N LYS A 122 -2.30 -17.16 -12.11
CA LYS A 122 -2.55 -15.86 -12.77
C LYS A 122 -2.25 -14.68 -11.84
N HIS A 123 -2.46 -14.87 -10.54
CA HIS A 123 -2.11 -13.89 -9.52
C HIS A 123 -0.58 -13.74 -9.40
N ALA A 124 0.16 -14.85 -9.28
CA ALA A 124 1.62 -14.84 -9.23
C ALA A 124 2.27 -14.23 -10.49
N GLU A 125 1.67 -14.46 -11.67
CA GLU A 125 2.11 -13.87 -12.95
C GLU A 125 1.70 -12.40 -13.14
N GLU A 126 1.04 -11.76 -12.17
CA GLU A 126 0.50 -10.39 -12.29
C GLU A 126 -0.42 -10.19 -13.52
N LYS A 127 -1.13 -11.24 -13.97
CA LYS A 127 -1.93 -11.16 -15.20
C LYS A 127 -3.07 -10.15 -15.05
N ALA A 128 -3.12 -9.20 -15.99
CA ALA A 128 -4.22 -8.25 -16.14
C ALA A 128 -4.52 -7.40 -14.88
N ILE A 129 -3.50 -6.97 -14.13
CA ILE A 129 -3.67 -6.03 -13.01
C ILE A 129 -4.30 -4.71 -13.49
N ARG A 130 -5.43 -4.35 -12.90
CA ARG A 130 -6.17 -3.11 -13.17
C ARG A 130 -5.92 -2.11 -12.04
N ARG A 131 -4.89 -1.29 -12.22
CA ARG A 131 -4.41 -0.33 -11.21
C ARG A 131 -5.38 0.84 -11.05
N SER A 132 -5.73 1.51 -12.15
CA SER A 132 -6.65 2.65 -12.13
C SER A 132 -8.03 2.27 -11.60
N ASP A 133 -8.61 1.15 -12.07
CA ASP A 133 -9.93 0.71 -11.62
C ASP A 133 -9.94 0.32 -10.14
N GLY A 134 -8.87 -0.34 -9.67
CA GLY A 134 -8.73 -0.67 -8.25
C GLY A 134 -8.55 0.58 -7.39
N ALA A 135 -7.75 1.54 -7.84
CA ALA A 135 -7.58 2.81 -7.14
C ALA A 135 -8.90 3.59 -7.06
N ALA A 136 -9.64 3.69 -8.17
CA ALA A 136 -10.96 4.34 -8.20
C ALA A 136 -11.99 3.61 -7.32
N THR A 137 -11.91 2.27 -7.23
CA THR A 137 -12.80 1.50 -6.34
C THR A 137 -12.47 1.76 -4.88
N MET A 138 -11.19 1.72 -4.51
CA MET A 138 -10.78 2.02 -3.13
C MET A 138 -11.05 3.48 -2.76
N GLN A 139 -10.98 4.40 -3.72
CA GLN A 139 -11.34 5.80 -3.51
C GLN A 139 -12.80 5.94 -3.04
N ARG A 140 -13.73 5.23 -3.65
CA ARG A 140 -15.15 5.22 -3.21
C ARG A 140 -15.32 4.65 -1.80
N VAL A 141 -14.50 3.67 -1.42
CA VAL A 141 -14.48 3.15 -0.04
C VAL A 141 -13.95 4.23 0.92
N LEU A 142 -12.86 4.91 0.58
CA LEU A 142 -12.32 6.01 1.40
C LEU A 142 -13.28 7.19 1.55
N GLU A 143 -14.05 7.51 0.51
CA GLU A 143 -15.05 8.59 0.55
C GLU A 143 -16.17 8.34 1.56
N ALA A 144 -16.42 7.08 1.91
CA ALA A 144 -17.38 6.72 2.97
C ALA A 144 -16.78 6.85 4.38
N TRP A 145 -15.46 7.04 4.50
CA TRP A 145 -14.79 7.20 5.79
C TRP A 145 -14.78 8.66 6.21
N ASP A 146 -15.11 8.90 7.48
CA ASP A 146 -14.94 10.21 8.12
C ASP A 146 -13.46 10.46 8.48
N VAL A 147 -12.59 10.59 7.46
CA VAL A 147 -11.16 10.88 7.62
C VAL A 147 -10.66 11.88 6.58
N ASP A 148 -9.78 12.77 7.01
CA ASP A 148 -9.09 13.69 6.10
C ASP A 148 -8.11 12.93 5.21
N TYR A 149 -8.10 13.25 3.92
CA TYR A 149 -7.15 12.68 2.97
C TYR A 149 -6.74 13.66 1.86
N THR A 150 -5.54 13.45 1.31
CA THR A 150 -5.01 14.23 0.19
C THR A 150 -4.79 13.33 -1.03
N ARG A 151 -5.23 13.78 -2.21
CA ARG A 151 -5.07 13.04 -3.48
C ARG A 151 -3.79 13.37 -4.26
N GLU A 152 -2.91 14.22 -3.73
CA GLU A 152 -1.66 14.56 -4.43
C GLU A 152 -0.76 13.33 -4.56
N SER A 153 -0.70 12.77 -5.77
CA SER A 153 0.18 11.68 -6.16
C SER A 153 1.62 11.91 -5.69
N ILE A 154 2.21 10.85 -5.13
CA ILE A 154 3.63 10.79 -4.74
C ILE A 154 4.55 11.21 -5.89
N VAL A 155 4.19 10.94 -7.15
CA VAL A 155 4.97 11.41 -8.31
C VAL A 155 4.92 12.92 -8.41
N THR A 156 3.73 13.53 -8.33
CA THR A 156 3.57 14.98 -8.45
C THR A 156 4.29 15.70 -7.31
N ARG A 157 4.23 15.17 -6.09
CA ARG A 157 4.90 15.75 -4.92
C ARG A 157 6.43 15.55 -4.94
N THR A 158 6.91 14.38 -5.37
CA THR A 158 8.35 14.10 -5.49
C THR A 158 8.96 14.91 -6.62
N VAL A 159 8.31 14.99 -7.78
CA VAL A 159 8.71 15.86 -8.90
C VAL A 159 8.72 17.32 -8.45
N ARG A 160 7.70 17.80 -7.73
CA ARG A 160 7.69 19.16 -7.17
C ARG A 160 8.85 19.40 -6.21
N HIS A 161 9.16 18.45 -5.31
CA HIS A 161 10.29 18.57 -4.38
C HIS A 161 11.65 18.57 -5.07
N THR A 162 11.84 17.71 -6.07
CA THR A 162 13.08 17.66 -6.85
C THR A 162 13.26 18.94 -7.68
N LEU A 163 12.18 19.44 -8.30
CA LEU A 163 12.21 20.70 -9.05
C LEU A 163 12.48 21.91 -8.13
N ALA A 164 11.88 21.96 -6.94
CA ALA A 164 12.13 23.01 -5.97
C ALA A 164 13.61 23.03 -5.54
N ARG A 165 14.20 21.85 -5.29
CA ARG A 165 15.62 21.73 -4.92
C ARG A 165 16.56 22.19 -6.05
N LEU A 166 16.28 21.81 -7.29
CA LEU A 166 17.06 22.25 -8.45
C LEU A 166 16.96 23.77 -8.66
N ARG A 167 15.77 24.35 -8.43
CA ARG A 167 15.57 25.81 -8.49
C ARG A 167 16.40 26.54 -7.45
N ASP A 168 16.40 26.07 -6.21
CA ASP A 168 17.17 26.68 -5.12
C ASP A 168 18.69 26.57 -5.38
N GLU A 169 19.16 25.44 -5.91
CA GLU A 169 20.56 25.26 -6.31
C GLU A 169 20.95 26.20 -7.47
N LEU A 170 20.06 26.43 -8.44
CA LEU A 170 20.29 27.38 -9.53
C LEU A 170 20.32 28.83 -9.04
N LEU A 171 19.39 29.22 -8.15
CA LEU A 171 19.36 30.57 -7.58
C LEU A 171 20.60 30.86 -6.73
N GLN A 172 21.08 29.90 -5.95
CA GLN A 172 22.33 30.03 -5.17
C GLN A 172 23.58 30.15 -6.05
N ARG A 173 23.59 29.53 -7.24
CA ARG A 173 24.67 29.68 -8.22
C ARG A 173 24.61 31.02 -8.97
N SER A 174 23.41 31.54 -9.19
CA SER A 174 23.19 32.82 -9.90
C SER A 174 23.51 34.05 -9.05
N GLY A 175 23.36 33.96 -7.72
CA GLY A 175 23.68 35.05 -6.78
C GLY A 175 25.14 35.10 -6.32
N ARG A 176 26.03 34.31 -6.92
CA ARG A 176 27.47 34.26 -6.63
C ARG A 176 28.35 34.79 -7.78
N SER A 177 27.74 35.36 -8.82
CA SER A 177 28.45 35.98 -9.95
C SER A 177 28.47 37.50 -9.85
#